data_AF-A0A842TRR5-F1
#
_entry.id   AF-A0A842TRR5-F1
#
_cell.length_a   1.000
_cell.length_b   1.000
_cell.length_c   1.000
_cell.angle_alpha   90.00
_cell.angle_beta   90.00
_cell.angle_gamma   90.00
#
_symmetry.space_group_name_H-M   'P 1'
#
loop_
_entity.id
_entity.type
_entity.pdbx_description
1 polymer ?
#
loop_
_entity_poly.entity_id
_entity_poly.type
_entity_poly.pdbx_seq_one_letter_code
_entity_poly.pdbx_strand_id
1 'polypeptide(L)'
;MKTRVKEPVLSWGFDDADESEDWEMLCDELSGLISFNEDKTWYGTVSNFGWRNQDGEARFNAENGQELLRHILPETDCCFKIYIEGTEDDTVINIQNYHHDSPVGNEWYEVLPAKACIYCGDILKKEEQHKDKEGNILCEYHKDETMAEA
;
A
#
# COMPACT_ATOMS: atom_id res chain seq x y z
N MET A 1 17.60 -6.99 -18.87
CA MET A 1 16.51 -7.67 -18.14
C MET A 1 15.22 -7.21 -18.81
N LYS A 2 14.46 -8.08 -19.46
CA LYS A 2 13.20 -7.69 -20.12
C LYS A 2 12.11 -7.76 -19.06
N THR A 3 11.68 -6.62 -18.55
CA THR A 3 10.45 -6.51 -17.76
C THR A 3 9.31 -6.98 -18.67
N ARG A 4 8.75 -8.16 -18.40
CA ARG A 4 7.39 -8.45 -18.85
C ARG A 4 6.54 -7.47 -18.07
N VAL A 5 6.05 -6.42 -18.74
CA VAL A 5 5.00 -5.59 -18.15
C VAL A 5 3.84 -6.54 -17.93
N LYS A 6 3.53 -6.83 -16.67
CA LYS A 6 2.26 -7.47 -16.34
C LYS A 6 1.18 -6.44 -16.63
N GLU A 7 0.08 -6.87 -17.23
CA GLU A 7 -1.09 -6.02 -17.36
C GLU A 7 -1.56 -5.58 -15.96
N PRO A 8 -2.11 -4.36 -15.81
CA PRO A 8 -2.70 -3.94 -14.55
C PRO A 8 -3.84 -4.89 -14.18
N VAL A 9 -4.00 -5.13 -12.87
CA VAL A 9 -5.16 -5.87 -12.37
C VAL A 9 -6.40 -4.99 -12.31
N LEU A 10 -6.22 -3.68 -12.06
CA LEU A 10 -7.28 -2.67 -12.06
C LEU A 10 -6.77 -1.38 -12.71
N SER A 11 -7.67 -0.62 -13.31
CA SER A 11 -7.38 0.69 -13.90
C SER A 11 -8.55 1.65 -13.75
N TRP A 12 -8.23 2.94 -13.57
CA TRP A 12 -9.19 4.00 -13.37
C TRP A 12 -8.93 5.19 -14.31
N GLY A 13 -10.00 5.76 -14.87
CA GLY A 13 -9.97 7.03 -15.62
C GLY A 13 -9.43 6.96 -17.05
N PHE A 14 -9.29 5.75 -17.63
CA PHE A 14 -8.82 5.57 -19.01
C PHE A 14 -9.94 5.32 -20.03
N ASP A 15 -11.15 5.02 -19.57
CA ASP A 15 -12.31 4.72 -20.40
C ASP A 15 -13.41 5.79 -20.19
N ASP A 16 -14.11 6.18 -21.27
CA ASP A 16 -15.16 7.23 -21.27
C ASP A 16 -16.52 6.75 -20.65
N ALA A 17 -16.48 5.77 -19.73
CA ALA A 17 -17.66 5.19 -19.10
C ALA A 17 -18.17 6.02 -17.90
N ASP A 18 -19.36 5.69 -17.38
CA ASP A 18 -19.94 6.40 -16.22
C ASP A 18 -19.04 6.20 -14.98
N GLU A 19 -18.25 7.22 -14.68
CA GLU A 19 -17.19 7.18 -13.67
C GLU A 19 -17.72 6.72 -12.28
N SER A 20 -18.95 7.04 -11.91
CA SER A 20 -19.42 6.81 -10.54
C SER A 20 -19.65 5.34 -10.18
N GLU A 21 -20.31 4.58 -11.06
CA GLU A 21 -20.52 3.13 -10.86
C GLU A 21 -19.20 2.35 -11.01
N ASP A 22 -18.30 2.84 -11.87
CA ASP A 22 -16.99 2.24 -12.08
C ASP A 22 -16.06 2.41 -10.85
N TRP A 23 -16.19 3.51 -10.09
CA TRP A 23 -15.36 3.78 -8.91
C TRP A 23 -15.67 2.83 -7.76
N GLU A 24 -16.97 2.67 -7.46
CA GLU A 24 -17.42 1.79 -6.37
C GLU A 24 -17.04 0.34 -6.67
N MET A 25 -17.25 -0.11 -7.91
CA MET A 25 -16.85 -1.46 -8.34
C MET A 25 -15.34 -1.68 -8.23
N LEU A 26 -14.54 -0.71 -8.66
CA LEU A 26 -13.07 -0.77 -8.53
C LEU A 26 -12.64 -0.84 -7.05
N CYS A 27 -13.26 -0.05 -6.18
CA CYS A 27 -12.97 -0.06 -4.75
C CYS A 27 -13.35 -1.40 -4.10
N ASP A 28 -14.48 -1.98 -4.48
CA ASP A 28 -14.93 -3.29 -3.98
C ASP A 28 -14.01 -4.41 -4.49
N GLU A 29 -13.62 -4.38 -5.77
CA GLU A 29 -12.69 -5.36 -6.32
C GLU A 29 -11.32 -5.26 -5.64
N LEU A 30 -10.80 -4.04 -5.47
CA LEU A 30 -9.58 -3.82 -4.71
C LEU A 30 -9.70 -4.31 -3.26
N SER A 31 -10.84 -4.08 -2.60
CA SER A 31 -11.11 -4.59 -1.25
C SER A 31 -11.00 -6.12 -1.19
N GLY A 32 -11.53 -6.81 -2.19
CA GLY A 32 -11.37 -8.26 -2.34
C GLY A 32 -9.90 -8.67 -2.50
N LEU A 33 -9.15 -7.96 -3.34
CA LEU A 33 -7.74 -8.24 -3.61
C LEU A 33 -6.82 -8.01 -2.41
N ILE A 34 -7.17 -7.09 -1.50
CA ILE A 34 -6.37 -6.77 -0.31
C ILE A 34 -6.84 -7.46 0.96
N SER A 35 -7.91 -8.26 0.88
CA SER A 35 -8.53 -8.93 2.03
C SER A 35 -7.63 -9.91 2.77
N PHE A 36 -6.51 -10.33 2.15
CA PHE A 36 -5.49 -11.17 2.78
C PHE A 36 -4.78 -10.49 3.97
N ASN A 37 -4.75 -9.15 4.03
CA ASN A 37 -4.10 -8.41 5.11
C ASN A 37 -5.07 -8.17 6.26
N GLU A 38 -5.27 -9.18 7.10
CA GLU A 38 -6.24 -9.13 8.22
C GLU A 38 -5.98 -7.99 9.23
N ASP A 39 -4.73 -7.58 9.41
CA ASP A 39 -4.35 -6.52 10.35
C ASP A 39 -4.71 -5.13 9.85
N LYS A 40 -5.01 -4.97 8.54
CA LYS A 40 -5.40 -3.70 7.91
C LYS A 40 -4.36 -2.58 8.06
N THR A 41 -3.15 -2.92 8.49
CA THR A 41 -2.00 -2.02 8.62
C THR A 41 -1.15 -2.06 7.37
N TRP A 42 -0.76 -0.89 6.88
CA TRP A 42 -0.06 -0.73 5.60
C TRP A 42 1.14 0.21 5.74
N TYR A 43 2.15 -0.07 4.93
CA TYR A 43 3.28 0.82 4.69
C TYR A 43 3.30 1.19 3.21
N GLY A 44 3.22 2.49 2.92
CA GLY A 44 3.25 3.03 1.57
C GLY A 44 4.53 3.82 1.33
N THR A 45 5.07 3.74 0.13
CA THR A 45 6.09 4.67 -0.37
C THR A 45 5.64 5.28 -1.68
N VAL A 46 6.16 6.47 -1.98
CA VAL A 46 5.99 7.12 -3.28
C VAL A 46 7.36 7.47 -3.84
N SER A 47 7.51 7.33 -5.15
CA SER A 47 8.68 7.75 -5.91
C SER A 47 8.28 8.73 -7.00
N ASN A 48 9.12 9.76 -7.21
CA ASN A 48 8.89 10.82 -8.20
C ASN A 48 7.55 11.57 -8.02
N PHE A 49 7.17 11.86 -6.78
CA PHE A 49 5.95 12.59 -6.47
C PHE A 49 6.01 14.05 -6.94
N GLY A 50 4.99 14.45 -7.71
CA GLY A 50 4.79 15.82 -8.20
C GLY A 50 5.98 16.41 -8.98
N TRP A 51 5.93 17.73 -9.22
CA TRP A 51 6.91 18.43 -10.08
C TRP A 51 8.35 18.45 -9.55
N ARG A 52 8.54 18.18 -8.25
CA ARG A 52 9.87 18.14 -7.62
C ARG A 52 10.49 16.75 -7.60
N ASN A 53 9.78 15.73 -8.09
CA ASN A 53 10.18 14.31 -8.03
C ASN A 53 10.64 13.92 -6.62
N GLN A 54 9.80 14.16 -5.62
CA GLN A 54 10.14 13.81 -4.24
C GLN A 54 9.74 12.37 -3.95
N ASP A 55 10.47 11.76 -3.03
CA ASP A 55 10.13 10.46 -2.48
C ASP A 55 9.51 10.65 -1.09
N GLY A 56 8.64 9.73 -0.70
CA GLY A 56 7.95 9.79 0.58
C GLY A 56 7.57 8.42 1.09
N GLU A 57 7.25 8.36 2.39
CA GLU A 57 6.74 7.16 3.05
C GLU A 57 5.57 7.52 3.97
N ALA A 58 4.66 6.57 4.15
CA ALA A 58 3.51 6.68 5.03
C ALA A 58 3.21 5.34 5.70
N ARG A 59 2.71 5.42 6.93
CA ARG A 59 2.22 4.28 7.73
C ARG A 59 0.78 4.57 8.10
N PHE A 60 -0.15 3.69 7.75
CA PHE A 60 -1.57 3.95 7.91
C PHE A 60 -2.39 2.66 8.08
N ASN A 61 -3.64 2.83 8.48
CA ASN A 61 -4.63 1.76 8.51
C ASN A 61 -5.63 1.97 7.37
N ALA A 62 -6.01 0.90 6.70
CA ALA A 62 -7.06 0.93 5.69
C ALA A 62 -7.82 -0.39 5.70
N GLU A 63 -9.12 -0.32 5.90
CA GLU A 63 -9.98 -1.51 6.03
C GLU A 63 -10.48 -2.05 4.70
N ASN A 64 -10.44 -1.22 3.65
CA ASN A 64 -10.98 -1.51 2.33
C ASN A 64 -10.19 -0.75 1.25
N GLY A 65 -10.46 -1.08 -0.02
CA GLY A 65 -9.79 -0.51 -1.17
C GLY A 65 -9.97 1.02 -1.27
N GLN A 66 -11.13 1.54 -0.91
CA GLN A 66 -11.39 2.98 -0.93
C GLN A 66 -10.51 3.73 0.08
N GLU A 67 -10.40 3.25 1.32
CA GLU A 67 -9.54 3.83 2.35
C GLU A 67 -8.06 3.74 1.97
N LEU A 68 -7.64 2.61 1.38
CA LEU A 68 -6.26 2.45 0.91
C LEU A 68 -5.94 3.49 -0.15
N LEU A 69 -6.80 3.64 -1.16
CA LEU A 69 -6.60 4.62 -2.23
C LEU A 69 -6.62 6.06 -1.71
N ARG A 70 -7.48 6.39 -0.73
CA ARG A 70 -7.50 7.73 -0.09
C ARG A 70 -6.21 8.06 0.66
N HIS A 71 -5.54 7.07 1.24
CA HIS A 71 -4.26 7.28 1.93
C HIS A 71 -3.07 7.43 0.98
N ILE A 72 -3.19 6.90 -0.23
CA ILE A 72 -2.09 6.81 -1.19
C ILE A 72 -2.18 7.89 -2.27
N LEU A 73 -3.36 8.04 -2.88
CA LEU A 73 -3.55 8.95 -4.00
C LEU A 73 -3.84 10.37 -3.53
N PRO A 74 -3.40 11.40 -4.27
CA PRO A 74 -3.79 12.77 -4.00
C PRO A 74 -5.31 12.97 -4.20
N GLU A 75 -5.92 13.86 -3.42
CA GLU A 75 -7.32 14.28 -3.57
C GLU A 75 -7.50 15.21 -4.79
N THR A 76 -7.22 14.70 -5.98
CA THR A 76 -7.28 15.43 -7.26
C THR A 76 -7.72 14.51 -8.38
N ASP A 77 -8.20 15.10 -9.48
CA ASP A 77 -8.49 14.34 -10.70
C ASP A 77 -7.22 13.67 -11.22
N CYS A 78 -7.20 12.34 -11.13
CA CYS A 78 -6.12 11.50 -11.57
C CYS A 78 -6.65 10.20 -12.18
N CYS A 79 -5.85 9.63 -13.07
CA CYS A 79 -6.04 8.30 -13.62
C CYS A 79 -4.94 7.40 -13.07
N PHE A 80 -5.20 6.13 -12.83
CA PHE A 80 -4.16 5.26 -12.27
C PHE A 80 -4.34 3.80 -12.67
N LYS A 81 -3.25 3.06 -12.54
CA LYS A 81 -3.18 1.62 -12.79
C LYS A 81 -2.66 0.92 -11.55
N ILE A 82 -3.32 -0.16 -11.15
CA ILE A 82 -2.92 -0.98 -10.01
C ILE A 82 -2.32 -2.30 -10.53
N TYR A 83 -1.18 -2.66 -9.98
CA TYR A 83 -0.50 -3.92 -10.23
C TYR A 83 -0.30 -4.61 -8.89
N ILE A 84 -0.60 -5.91 -8.82
CA ILE A 84 -0.40 -6.71 -7.63
C ILE A 84 0.55 -7.86 -7.96
N GLU A 85 1.63 -7.98 -7.19
CA GLU A 85 2.68 -8.98 -7.37
C GLU A 85 3.02 -9.65 -6.05
N GLY A 86 3.61 -10.85 -6.11
CA GLY A 86 4.06 -11.58 -4.93
C GLY A 86 3.12 -12.69 -4.47
N THR A 87 3.34 -13.15 -3.24
CA THR A 87 2.50 -14.12 -2.50
C THR A 87 1.84 -13.40 -1.32
N GLU A 88 0.86 -13.98 -0.64
CA GLU A 88 0.16 -13.33 0.50
C GLU A 88 1.13 -12.64 1.50
N ASP A 89 2.23 -13.30 1.90
CA ASP A 89 3.24 -12.76 2.84
C ASP A 89 4.26 -11.76 2.26
N ASP A 90 4.28 -11.60 0.94
CA ASP A 90 5.21 -10.76 0.16
C ASP A 90 4.46 -9.98 -0.93
N THR A 91 3.17 -9.70 -0.71
CA THR A 91 2.34 -9.03 -1.70
C THR A 91 2.76 -7.57 -1.79
N VAL A 92 3.02 -7.11 -3.00
CA VAL A 92 3.35 -5.73 -3.32
C VAL A 92 2.26 -5.17 -4.22
N ILE A 93 1.63 -4.10 -3.77
CA ILE A 93 0.66 -3.33 -4.56
C ILE A 93 1.41 -2.13 -5.15
N ASN A 94 1.58 -2.10 -6.46
CA ASN A 94 2.17 -0.97 -7.16
C ASN A 94 1.06 -0.16 -7.83
N ILE A 95 1.05 1.15 -7.63
CA ILE A 95 0.07 2.05 -8.24
C ILE A 95 0.82 3.08 -9.08
N GLN A 96 0.57 3.06 -10.38
CA GLN A 96 1.08 4.06 -11.31
C GLN A 96 0.05 5.17 -11.46
N ASN A 97 0.39 6.38 -11.00
CA ASN A 97 -0.52 7.51 -11.00
C ASN A 97 -0.22 8.47 -12.17
N TYR A 98 -1.28 8.95 -12.80
CA TYR A 98 -1.26 9.89 -13.92
C TYR A 98 -2.12 11.09 -13.54
N HIS A 99 -1.52 12.27 -13.59
CA HIS A 99 -2.19 13.54 -13.36
C HIS A 99 -1.59 14.59 -14.30
N HIS A 100 -2.20 15.77 -14.35
CA HIS A 100 -1.80 16.83 -15.28
C HIS A 100 -0.30 17.20 -15.18
N ASP A 101 0.29 17.12 -13.99
CA ASP A 101 1.72 17.38 -13.75
C ASP A 101 2.63 16.15 -14.01
N SER A 102 2.06 14.93 -14.15
CA SER A 102 2.77 13.69 -14.48
C SER A 102 2.00 12.90 -15.56
N PRO A 103 1.87 13.46 -16.79
CA PRO A 103 1.02 12.89 -17.83
C PRO A 103 1.52 11.55 -18.38
N VAL A 104 2.78 11.19 -18.12
CA VAL A 104 3.40 9.93 -18.54
C VAL A 104 3.42 8.87 -17.43
N GLY A 105 2.86 9.16 -16.26
CA GLY A 105 2.76 8.21 -15.16
C GLY A 105 4.10 7.89 -14.51
N ASN A 106 4.91 8.91 -14.24
CA ASN A 106 6.21 8.73 -13.57
C ASN A 106 6.09 8.61 -12.05
N GLU A 107 4.92 8.93 -11.50
CA GLU A 107 4.63 8.83 -10.08
C GLU A 107 4.19 7.40 -9.75
N TRP A 108 4.95 6.73 -8.90
CA TRP A 108 4.71 5.35 -8.51
C TRP A 108 4.59 5.25 -7.01
N TYR A 109 3.54 4.56 -6.57
CA TYR A 109 3.35 4.19 -5.19
C TYR A 109 3.59 2.69 -5.03
N GLU A 110 4.26 2.31 -3.95
CA GLU A 110 4.44 0.93 -3.53
C GLU A 110 3.78 0.77 -2.16
N VAL A 111 2.85 -0.16 -2.03
CA VAL A 111 2.11 -0.43 -0.79
C VAL A 111 2.33 -1.87 -0.38
N LEU A 112 2.76 -2.04 0.86
CA LEU A 112 3.14 -3.31 1.47
C LEU A 112 2.30 -3.54 2.74
N PRO A 113 1.88 -4.78 3.01
CA PRO A 113 1.35 -5.14 4.32
C PRO A 113 2.37 -4.81 5.41
N ALA A 114 1.90 -4.18 6.48
CA ALA A 114 2.68 -3.89 7.67
C ALA A 114 2.04 -4.62 8.87
N LYS A 115 2.69 -4.53 10.04
CA LYS A 115 2.15 -5.07 11.29
C LYS A 115 2.35 -4.06 12.42
N ALA A 116 1.44 -4.01 13.38
CA ALA A 116 1.57 -3.14 14.54
C ALA A 116 2.39 -3.82 15.67
N CYS A 117 3.22 -3.04 16.38
CA CYS A 117 3.83 -3.49 17.62
C CYS A 117 2.77 -3.71 18.70
N ILE A 118 2.81 -4.86 19.38
CA ILE A 118 1.80 -5.19 20.41
C ILE A 118 1.82 -4.27 21.65
N TYR A 119 2.93 -3.57 21.90
CA TYR A 119 3.08 -2.72 23.09
C TYR A 119 2.76 -1.25 22.83
N CYS A 120 3.22 -0.68 21.71
CA CYS A 120 3.01 0.75 21.40
C CYS A 120 2.05 1.01 20.24
N GLY A 121 1.71 0.00 19.44
CA GLY A 121 0.87 0.17 18.24
C GLY A 121 1.59 0.77 17.04
N ASP A 122 2.91 1.00 17.11
CA ASP A 122 3.68 1.51 15.95
C ASP A 122 3.54 0.54 14.77
N ILE A 123 3.26 1.07 13.58
CA ILE A 123 3.15 0.30 12.34
C ILE A 123 4.56 0.07 11.78
N LEU A 124 4.93 -1.19 11.61
CA LEU A 124 6.27 -1.63 11.25
C LEU A 124 6.25 -2.31 9.88
N LYS A 125 7.11 -1.85 8.97
CA LYS A 125 7.42 -2.63 7.76
C LYS A 125 8.19 -3.89 8.11
N LYS A 126 8.21 -4.86 7.20
CA LYS A 126 8.73 -6.21 7.44
C LYS A 126 10.12 -6.23 8.06
N GLU A 127 11.01 -5.33 7.65
CA GLU A 127 12.40 -5.25 8.13
C GLU A 127 12.52 -4.65 9.54
N GLU A 128 11.49 -3.96 10.02
CA GLU A 128 11.42 -3.35 11.35
C GLU A 128 10.75 -4.27 12.39
N GLN A 129 10.19 -5.41 11.95
CA GLN A 129 9.45 -6.33 12.79
C GLN A 129 10.39 -7.31 13.51
N HIS A 130 10.32 -7.31 14.83
CA HIS A 130 10.90 -8.35 15.68
C HIS A 130 9.78 -9.28 16.16
N LYS A 131 10.10 -10.56 16.36
CA LYS A 131 9.15 -11.54 16.90
C LYS A 131 9.61 -12.04 18.25
N ASP A 132 8.70 -12.10 19.21
CA ASP A 132 8.95 -12.80 20.47
C ASP A 132 8.84 -14.33 20.29
N LYS A 133 8.89 -15.06 21.41
CA LYS A 133 8.79 -16.52 21.44
C LYS A 133 7.40 -17.04 21.04
N GLU A 134 6.37 -16.20 21.15
CA GLU A 134 4.98 -16.51 20.83
C GLU A 134 4.63 -16.09 19.38
N GLY A 135 5.53 -15.34 18.72
CA GLY A 135 5.35 -14.83 17.37
C GLY A 135 4.73 -13.44 17.31
N ASN A 136 4.53 -12.77 18.44
CA ASN A 136 3.99 -11.41 18.50
C ASN A 136 4.98 -10.41 17.90
N ILE A 137 4.45 -9.38 17.24
CA ILE A 137 5.26 -8.35 16.57
C ILE A 137 5.70 -7.27 17.56
N LEU A 138 6.99 -7.00 17.57
CA LEU A 138 7.67 -6.02 18.43
C LEU A 138 8.46 -5.03 17.59
N CYS A 139 8.50 -3.77 18.03
CA CYS A 139 9.43 -2.79 17.50
C CYS A 139 10.82 -2.94 18.15
N GLU A 140 11.81 -2.28 17.57
CA GLU A 140 13.20 -2.28 18.05
C GLU A 140 13.33 -1.91 19.54
N TYR A 141 12.45 -1.07 20.07
CA TYR A 141 12.48 -0.65 21.48
C TYR A 141 11.88 -1.66 22.45
N HIS A 142 10.97 -2.52 22.00
CA HIS A 142 10.29 -3.51 22.86
C HIS A 142 10.78 -4.95 22.64
N LYS A 143 11.72 -5.18 21.72
CA LYS A 143 12.22 -6.53 21.39
C LYS A 143 12.79 -7.30 22.60
N ASP A 144 13.31 -6.58 23.59
CA ASP A 144 13.94 -7.15 24.79
C ASP A 144 12.99 -7.24 26.00
N GLU A 145 11.75 -6.74 25.90
CA GLU A 145 10.77 -6.81 27.01
C GLU A 145 10.37 -8.26 27.37
N THR A 146 10.68 -9.20 26.49
CA THR A 146 10.51 -10.65 26.68
C THR A 146 11.52 -11.28 27.64
N MET A 147 12.53 -10.53 28.10
CA MET A 147 13.60 -11.03 28.99
C MET A 147 13.46 -10.59 30.46
N ALA A 148 12.41 -9.85 30.82
CA ALA A 148 12.26 -9.29 32.17
C ALA A 148 11.59 -10.22 33.21
N GLU A 149 11.15 -11.42 32.82
CA GLU A 149 10.59 -12.42 33.75
C GLU A 149 11.45 -13.69 33.76
N ALA A 150 12.48 -13.69 34.61
CA ALA A 150 13.19 -14.90 35.05
C ALA A 150 13.59 -14.77 36.54
#